data_AF-A0AAN6GNL8-F1
#
_entry.id   AF-A0AAN6GNL8-F1
#
_cell.length_a   1.000
_cell.length_b   1.000
_cell.length_c   1.000
_cell.angle_alpha   90.00
_cell.angle_beta   90.00
_cell.angle_gamma   90.00
#
_symmetry.space_group_name_H-M   'P 1'
#
loop_
_entity.id
_entity.type
_entity.pdbx_description
1 polymer ?
#
loop_
_entity_poly.entity_id
_entity_poly.type
_entity_poly.pdbx_seq_one_letter_code
_entity_poly.pdbx_strand_id
1 'polypeptide(L)'
;MVRSWPNIVFTGTPGTGKSTHAMHLLSRFPSSSSSGTSSADASSSSTLRHLDIGAFAKQHNLLDKYDDERDAHEIDEDALLDLLEPLSGGEAPEPVEEVEQGSAAQNGASAAADSDEARGGLILDWHTCDLWPERWVDLVVVFRTDHTVLWDRLEKRGYASSKVQENNQAEIMEVCLDEARSAYAAEAIVELTSDTNEQVEENVERLVSWIMQWRQERGLSSASQ
;
A
#
# COMPACT_ATOMS: atom_id res chain seq x y z
N MET A 1 -4.02 17.57 -8.71
CA MET A 1 -5.16 16.67 -8.38
C MET A 1 -4.95 16.21 -6.96
N VAL A 2 -6.00 16.15 -6.14
CA VAL A 2 -5.89 15.84 -4.70
C VAL A 2 -6.64 14.54 -4.41
N ARG A 3 -6.00 13.57 -3.75
CA ARG A 3 -6.60 12.27 -3.41
C ARG A 3 -7.44 12.31 -2.12
N SER A 4 -8.44 11.44 -2.00
CA SER A 4 -9.35 11.36 -0.84
C SER A 4 -9.06 10.20 0.12
N TRP A 5 -8.21 9.27 -0.31
CA TRP A 5 -7.72 8.14 0.48
C TRP A 5 -6.20 8.04 0.36
N PRO A 6 -5.49 7.62 1.43
CA PRO A 6 -4.04 7.55 1.39
C PRO A 6 -3.59 6.42 0.46
N ASN A 7 -2.44 6.59 -0.18
CA ASN A 7 -1.74 5.47 -0.78
C ASN A 7 -0.66 4.96 0.18
N ILE A 8 -0.61 3.66 0.34
CA ILE A 8 0.25 2.98 1.30
C ILE A 8 1.09 1.95 0.55
N VAL A 9 2.40 2.01 0.75
CA VAL A 9 3.34 1.02 0.23
C VAL A 9 3.49 -0.09 1.25
N PHE A 10 3.23 -1.33 0.84
CA PHE A 10 3.52 -2.52 1.62
C PHE A 10 4.78 -3.16 1.04
N THR A 11 5.86 -3.12 1.81
CA THR A 11 7.17 -3.67 1.43
C THR A 11 7.72 -4.64 2.48
N GLY A 12 8.81 -5.33 2.15
CA GLY A 12 9.42 -6.37 2.96
C GLY A 12 9.74 -7.61 2.15
N THR A 13 10.58 -8.47 2.72
CA THR A 13 11.06 -9.69 2.06
C THR A 13 9.90 -10.59 1.60
N PRO A 14 9.99 -11.27 0.44
CA PRO A 14 9.00 -12.26 0.06
C PRO A 14 8.76 -13.28 1.17
N GLY A 15 7.49 -13.47 1.58
CA GLY A 15 7.10 -14.38 2.67
C GLY A 15 6.74 -13.71 4.00
N THR A 16 7.02 -12.40 4.16
CA THR A 16 6.72 -11.67 5.41
C THR A 16 5.22 -11.39 5.63
N GLY A 17 4.39 -11.54 4.59
CA GLY A 17 2.92 -11.49 4.73
C GLY A 17 2.24 -10.23 4.17
N LYS A 18 2.92 -9.44 3.34
CA LYS A 18 2.38 -8.23 2.67
C LYS A 18 0.96 -8.41 2.10
N SER A 19 0.80 -9.38 1.19
CA SER A 19 -0.50 -9.63 0.52
C SER A 19 -1.58 -10.10 1.49
N THR A 20 -1.21 -10.85 2.53
CA THR A 20 -2.13 -11.25 3.60
C THR A 20 -2.66 -10.01 4.34
N HIS A 21 -1.78 -9.09 4.73
CA HIS A 21 -2.21 -7.85 5.39
C HIS A 21 -3.08 -7.01 4.46
N ALA A 22 -2.75 -6.91 3.18
CA ALA A 22 -3.54 -6.14 2.21
C ALA A 22 -4.96 -6.68 2.08
N MET A 23 -5.11 -8.01 1.96
CA MET A 23 -6.43 -8.66 1.90
C MET A 23 -7.25 -8.46 3.19
N HIS A 24 -6.61 -8.62 4.36
CA HIS A 24 -7.29 -8.39 5.63
C HIS A 24 -7.67 -6.91 5.82
N LEU A 25 -6.81 -5.98 5.41
CA LEU A 25 -7.10 -4.54 5.46
C LEU A 25 -8.29 -4.19 4.57
N LEU A 26 -8.32 -4.67 3.32
CA LEU A 26 -9.45 -4.46 2.40
C LEU A 26 -10.78 -4.95 2.98
N SER A 27 -10.78 -6.05 3.73
CA SER A 27 -11.99 -6.56 4.38
C SER A 27 -12.60 -5.58 5.40
N ARG A 28 -11.80 -4.65 5.94
CA ARG A 28 -12.24 -3.60 6.87
C ARG A 28 -12.81 -2.37 6.17
N PHE A 29 -12.65 -2.28 4.84
CA PHE A 29 -13.12 -1.17 4.00
C PHE A 29 -13.98 -1.68 2.83
N PRO A 30 -15.16 -2.26 3.09
CA PRO A 30 -16.04 -2.73 2.03
C PRO A 30 -16.57 -1.57 1.18
N SER A 31 -16.68 -1.77 -0.14
CA SER A 31 -17.40 -0.87 -1.05
C SER A 31 -18.84 -0.65 -0.56
N SER A 32 -19.28 0.61 -0.53
CA SER A 32 -20.60 1.03 0.01
C SER A 32 -21.83 0.57 -0.80
N SER A 33 -21.67 -0.36 -1.75
CA SER A 33 -22.72 -0.81 -2.67
C SER A 33 -23.26 -2.22 -2.40
N SER A 34 -23.09 -2.78 -1.20
CA SER A 34 -23.76 -4.03 -0.80
C SER A 34 -25.23 -3.84 -0.40
N SER A 35 -25.97 -2.99 -1.12
CA SER A 35 -27.44 -2.99 -1.12
C SER A 35 -27.98 -3.15 -2.55
N GLY A 36 -27.98 -4.40 -3.01
CA GLY A 36 -28.86 -4.92 -4.06
C GLY A 36 -28.75 -4.30 -5.47
N THR A 37 -28.03 -4.96 -6.38
CA THR A 37 -28.58 -5.64 -7.57
C THR A 37 -27.44 -6.06 -8.51
N SER A 38 -27.54 -7.28 -9.01
CA SER A 38 -26.66 -7.91 -9.97
C SER A 38 -26.67 -7.19 -11.32
N SER A 39 -25.53 -6.61 -11.72
CA SER A 39 -25.15 -6.45 -13.13
C SER A 39 -23.63 -6.39 -13.24
N ALA A 40 -23.10 -7.14 -14.20
CA ALA A 40 -21.71 -7.56 -14.31
C ALA A 40 -20.79 -6.50 -14.95
N ASP A 41 -20.79 -5.28 -14.42
CA ASP A 41 -19.83 -4.22 -14.78
C ASP A 41 -19.05 -3.82 -13.52
N ALA A 42 -18.06 -4.64 -13.15
CA ALA A 42 -17.27 -4.47 -11.94
C ALA A 42 -16.09 -3.51 -12.14
N SER A 43 -16.37 -2.24 -12.46
CA SER A 43 -15.58 -1.15 -11.87
C SER A 43 -16.10 -0.92 -10.45
N SER A 44 -15.93 -1.94 -9.62
CA SER A 44 -16.25 -1.88 -8.19
C SER A 44 -15.30 -0.86 -7.56
N SER A 45 -15.78 0.37 -7.36
CA SER A 45 -15.01 1.40 -6.66
C SER A 45 -14.89 1.02 -5.19
N SER A 46 -13.85 0.26 -4.85
CA SER A 46 -13.42 0.07 -3.48
C SER A 46 -12.66 1.30 -3.03
N THR A 47 -12.93 1.74 -1.81
CA THR A 47 -12.28 2.90 -1.17
C THR A 47 -10.77 2.69 -1.07
N LEU A 48 -10.36 1.45 -0.78
CA LEU A 48 -8.99 0.99 -0.91
C LEU A 48 -8.88 -0.07 -2.02
N ARG A 49 -7.79 -0.06 -2.77
CA ARG A 49 -7.49 -1.02 -3.84
C ARG A 49 -6.13 -1.63 -3.59
N HIS A 50 -6.06 -2.95 -3.54
CA HIS A 50 -4.79 -3.67 -3.47
C HIS A 50 -4.25 -3.92 -4.88
N LEU A 51 -3.00 -3.55 -5.08
CA LEU A 51 -2.24 -3.81 -6.29
C LEU A 51 -1.03 -4.68 -5.92
N ASP A 52 -1.15 -5.98 -6.17
CA ASP A 52 0.02 -6.88 -6.22
C ASP A 52 0.79 -6.57 -7.51
N ILE A 53 1.93 -5.90 -7.36
CA ILE A 53 2.71 -5.41 -8.51
C ILE A 53 3.24 -6.56 -9.36
N GLY A 54 3.57 -7.70 -8.76
CA GLY A 54 4.04 -8.87 -9.49
C GLY A 54 2.93 -9.49 -10.35
N ALA A 55 1.71 -9.54 -9.85
CA ALA A 55 0.54 -10.00 -10.61
C ALA A 55 0.10 -8.96 -11.66
N PHE A 56 0.12 -7.68 -11.31
CA PHE A 56 -0.25 -6.57 -12.20
C PHE A 56 0.68 -6.49 -13.42
N ALA A 57 2.01 -6.56 -13.20
CA ALA A 57 2.99 -6.55 -14.28
C ALA A 57 2.78 -7.70 -15.27
N LYS A 58 2.46 -8.91 -14.77
CA LYS A 58 2.12 -10.07 -15.61
C LYS A 58 0.87 -9.83 -16.44
N GLN A 59 -0.18 -9.27 -15.85
CA GLN A 59 -1.46 -9.04 -16.53
C GLN A 59 -1.36 -7.97 -17.62
N HIS A 60 -0.53 -6.95 -17.40
CA HIS A 60 -0.37 -5.81 -18.31
C HIS A 60 0.79 -5.97 -19.30
N ASN A 61 1.44 -7.15 -19.34
CA ASN A 61 2.61 -7.44 -20.18
C ASN A 61 3.78 -6.45 -19.96
N LEU A 62 4.05 -6.11 -18.70
CA LEU A 62 5.14 -5.20 -18.29
C LEU A 62 6.42 -5.96 -17.91
N LEU A 63 6.51 -7.25 -18.25
CA LEU A 63 7.69 -8.05 -17.99
C LEU A 63 8.69 -7.85 -19.14
N ASP A 64 9.91 -7.40 -18.85
CA ASP A 64 11.01 -7.33 -19.81
C ASP A 64 11.80 -8.66 -19.80
N LYS A 65 13.11 -8.62 -19.50
CA LYS A 65 13.98 -9.80 -19.61
C LYS A 65 13.77 -10.73 -18.43
N TYR A 66 13.85 -12.03 -18.70
CA TYR A 66 13.99 -13.03 -17.66
C TYR A 66 15.44 -13.09 -17.20
N ASP A 67 15.64 -13.00 -15.90
CA ASP A 67 16.92 -13.13 -15.21
C ASP A 67 17.07 -14.57 -14.69
N ASP A 68 17.92 -15.35 -15.36
CA ASP A 68 18.22 -16.74 -15.03
C ASP A 68 18.92 -16.89 -13.65
N GLU A 69 19.67 -15.87 -13.20
CA GLU A 69 20.37 -15.91 -11.90
C GLU A 69 19.38 -15.73 -10.75
N ARG A 70 18.38 -14.86 -10.95
CA ARG A 70 17.38 -14.52 -9.92
C ARG A 70 16.11 -15.34 -10.02
N ASP A 71 15.94 -16.12 -11.09
CA ASP A 71 14.71 -16.87 -11.43
C ASP A 71 13.48 -15.94 -11.38
N ALA A 72 13.60 -14.77 -12.01
CA ALA A 72 12.60 -13.70 -11.97
C ALA A 72 12.57 -12.92 -13.29
N HIS A 73 11.42 -12.32 -13.60
CA HIS A 73 11.34 -11.37 -14.71
C HIS A 73 11.59 -9.96 -14.20
N GLU A 74 12.38 -9.20 -14.95
CA GLU A 74 12.52 -7.76 -14.78
C GLU A 74 11.20 -7.07 -15.16
N ILE A 75 10.82 -6.02 -14.43
CA ILE A 75 9.59 -5.26 -14.66
C ILE A 75 9.97 -3.93 -15.31
N ASP A 76 9.26 -3.54 -16.36
CA ASP A 76 9.36 -2.20 -16.94
C ASP A 76 8.73 -1.18 -15.98
N GLU A 77 9.60 -0.58 -15.18
CA GLU A 77 9.28 0.38 -14.13
C GLU A 77 8.63 1.66 -14.68
N ASP A 78 9.14 2.18 -15.80
CA ASP A 78 8.59 3.39 -16.44
C ASP A 78 7.15 3.15 -16.93
N ALA A 79 6.92 2.03 -17.62
CA ALA A 79 5.58 1.68 -18.09
C ALA A 79 4.61 1.37 -16.94
N LEU A 80 5.10 0.80 -15.84
CA LEU A 80 4.31 0.59 -14.62
C LEU A 80 3.87 1.92 -14.00
N LEU A 81 4.79 2.89 -13.88
CA LEU A 81 4.47 4.21 -13.35
C LEU A 81 3.45 4.95 -14.22
N ASP A 82 3.61 4.92 -15.54
CA ASP A 82 2.67 5.55 -16.49
C ASP A 82 1.25 4.99 -16.37
N LEU A 83 1.10 3.69 -16.12
CA LEU A 83 -0.19 3.04 -15.93
C LEU A 83 -0.83 3.36 -14.58
N LEU A 84 -0.03 3.55 -13.53
CA LEU A 84 -0.51 3.80 -12.17
C LEU A 84 -0.71 5.29 -11.86
N GLU A 85 -0.07 6.19 -12.61
CA GLU A 85 -0.18 7.65 -12.44
C GLU A 85 -1.63 8.15 -12.37
N PRO A 86 -2.55 7.74 -13.27
CA PRO A 86 -3.94 8.18 -13.21
C PRO A 86 -4.70 7.64 -11.97
N LEU A 87 -4.24 6.53 -11.40
CA LEU A 87 -4.86 5.87 -10.24
C LEU A 87 -4.36 6.44 -8.91
N SER A 88 -3.15 7.01 -8.88
CA SER A 88 -2.48 7.56 -7.70
C SER A 88 -3.27 8.67 -7.00
N GLY A 89 -4.13 9.37 -7.75
CA GLY A 89 -4.89 10.53 -7.27
C GLY A 89 -4.05 11.81 -7.11
N GLY A 90 -2.79 11.81 -7.57
CA GLY A 90 -1.94 13.00 -7.56
C GLY A 90 -1.24 13.24 -6.20
N GLU A 91 -1.45 14.41 -5.62
CA GLU A 91 -0.86 14.82 -4.33
C GLU A 91 -1.84 14.60 -3.17
N ALA A 92 -1.30 14.40 -1.96
CA ALA A 92 -2.09 14.36 -0.75
C ALA A 92 -2.73 15.73 -0.46
N PRO A 93 -3.94 15.77 0.14
CA PRO A 93 -4.44 17.02 0.71
C PRO A 93 -3.56 17.46 1.87
N GLU A 94 -3.35 18.77 1.98
CA GLU A 94 -2.76 19.40 3.17
C GLU A 94 -3.64 19.13 4.40
N PRO A 95 -3.05 18.86 5.58
CA PRO A 95 -3.80 18.80 6.82
C PRO A 95 -4.57 20.10 7.08
N VAL A 96 -5.75 20.01 7.68
CA VAL A 96 -6.49 21.21 8.10
C VAL A 96 -5.73 21.87 9.25
N GLU A 97 -5.34 23.14 9.08
CA GLU A 97 -4.76 23.91 10.18
C GLU A 97 -5.78 23.97 11.34
N GLU A 98 -5.35 23.62 12.56
CA GLU A 98 -6.14 23.91 13.75
C GLU A 98 -6.30 25.43 13.83
N VAL A 99 -7.48 25.94 13.49
CA VAL A 99 -7.77 27.36 13.60
C VAL A 99 -7.69 27.73 15.10
N GLU A 100 -6.57 28.30 15.52
CA GLU A 100 -6.51 29.10 16.74
C GLU A 100 -7.64 30.14 16.63
N GLN A 101 -8.55 30.15 17.61
CA GLN A 101 -9.70 31.05 17.62
C GLN A 101 -9.23 32.51 17.58
N GLY A 102 -9.17 33.09 16.39
CA GLY A 102 -8.61 34.44 16.23
C GLY A 102 -8.63 34.94 14.79
N SER A 103 -9.77 35.49 14.39
CA SER A 103 -10.02 36.27 13.16
C SER A 103 -10.43 35.51 11.89
N ALA A 104 -11.60 35.89 11.41
CA ALA A 104 -12.21 35.39 10.19
C ALA A 104 -11.44 35.88 8.95
N ALA A 105 -10.82 34.95 8.23
CA ALA A 105 -10.52 35.10 6.83
C ALA A 105 -11.11 33.90 6.09
N GLN A 106 -12.26 34.14 5.45
CA GLN A 106 -12.83 33.26 4.45
C GLN A 106 -11.86 33.19 3.27
N ASN A 107 -11.30 32.01 2.99
CA ASN A 107 -10.90 31.65 1.63
C ASN A 107 -11.36 30.21 1.39
N GLY A 108 -12.24 30.10 0.40
CA GLY A 108 -13.07 28.93 0.14
C GLY A 108 -12.26 27.74 -0.35
N ALA A 109 -12.32 26.66 0.41
CA ALA A 109 -12.38 25.33 -0.19
C ALA A 109 -13.74 25.23 -0.88
N SER A 110 -13.80 25.59 -2.17
CA SER A 110 -14.94 25.20 -2.99
C SER A 110 -14.93 23.69 -3.04
N ALA A 111 -15.87 23.07 -2.32
CA ALA A 111 -16.23 21.68 -2.47
C ALA A 111 -16.50 21.42 -3.96
N ALA A 112 -15.51 20.87 -4.64
CA ALA A 112 -15.70 20.26 -5.95
C ALA A 112 -16.52 18.99 -5.69
N ALA A 113 -17.84 19.15 -5.75
CA ALA A 113 -18.74 18.07 -6.04
C ALA A 113 -18.45 17.62 -7.49
N ASP A 114 -17.49 16.72 -7.64
CA ASP A 114 -17.26 15.96 -8.86
C ASP A 114 -16.85 14.54 -8.45
N SER A 115 -17.18 13.57 -9.30
CA SER A 115 -17.22 12.13 -9.07
C SER A 115 -15.87 11.45 -8.70
N ASP A 116 -15.32 11.73 -7.51
CA ASP A 116 -13.92 11.45 -7.13
C ASP A 116 -13.69 10.35 -6.07
N GLU A 117 -14.66 9.48 -5.83
CA GLU A 117 -14.50 8.31 -4.93
C GLU A 117 -13.51 7.24 -5.48
N ALA A 118 -12.98 7.41 -6.69
CA ALA A 118 -12.01 6.50 -7.30
C ALA A 118 -10.55 6.94 -7.14
N ARG A 119 -10.23 8.08 -6.53
CA ARG A 119 -8.86 8.66 -6.55
C ARG A 119 -8.06 8.40 -5.27
N GLY A 120 -6.85 7.88 -5.42
CA GLY A 120 -6.01 7.42 -4.30
C GLY A 120 -6.49 6.08 -3.71
N GLY A 121 -6.12 5.80 -2.46
CA GLY A 121 -6.49 4.56 -1.79
C GLY A 121 -5.75 3.33 -2.29
N LEU A 122 -4.55 3.49 -2.86
CA LEU A 122 -3.76 2.38 -3.38
C LEU A 122 -2.98 1.71 -2.25
N ILE A 123 -3.08 0.39 -2.16
CA ILE A 123 -2.16 -0.46 -1.38
C ILE A 123 -1.20 -1.09 -2.38
N LEU A 124 0.00 -0.53 -2.47
CA LEU A 124 1.06 -0.95 -3.40
C LEU A 124 1.86 -2.09 -2.74
N ASP A 125 1.58 -3.33 -3.12
CA ASP A 125 2.22 -4.52 -2.55
C ASP A 125 3.35 -5.01 -3.46
N TRP A 126 4.59 -4.76 -3.02
CA TRP A 126 5.78 -5.23 -3.69
C TRP A 126 6.94 -5.42 -2.70
N HIS A 127 8.04 -6.05 -3.11
CA HIS A 127 9.20 -6.23 -2.21
C HIS A 127 10.22 -5.09 -2.33
N THR A 128 10.08 -4.28 -3.38
CA THR A 128 10.86 -3.07 -3.66
C THR A 128 9.95 -1.86 -3.54
N CYS A 129 10.49 -0.74 -3.08
CA CYS A 129 9.72 0.44 -2.73
C CYS A 129 10.31 1.77 -3.20
N ASP A 130 11.53 1.81 -3.72
CA ASP A 130 12.19 3.02 -4.22
C ASP A 130 11.66 3.53 -5.57
N LEU A 131 10.87 2.73 -6.27
CA LEU A 131 10.24 3.09 -7.55
C LEU A 131 9.20 4.22 -7.44
N TRP A 132 8.48 4.32 -6.32
CA TRP A 132 7.29 5.17 -6.25
C TRP A 132 7.66 6.65 -6.11
N PRO A 133 7.04 7.56 -6.89
CA PRO A 133 7.21 8.99 -6.68
C PRO A 133 6.80 9.38 -5.26
N GLU A 134 7.62 10.17 -4.54
CA GLU A 134 7.36 10.56 -3.14
C GLU A 134 5.95 11.15 -2.94
N ARG A 135 5.48 11.96 -3.90
CA ARG A 135 4.13 12.56 -3.86
C ARG A 135 2.98 11.54 -3.84
N TRP A 136 3.21 10.30 -4.31
CA TRP A 136 2.19 9.26 -4.27
C TRP A 136 2.02 8.69 -2.87
N VAL A 137 3.07 8.66 -2.06
CA VAL A 137 3.15 7.79 -0.89
C VAL A 137 2.85 8.57 0.38
N ASP A 138 1.84 8.11 1.14
CA ASP A 138 1.50 8.70 2.44
C ASP A 138 2.06 7.89 3.63
N LEU A 139 2.34 6.60 3.40
CA LEU A 139 2.88 5.67 4.41
C LEU A 139 3.61 4.52 3.71
N VAL A 140 4.74 4.13 4.28
CA VAL A 140 5.51 2.94 3.92
C VAL A 140 5.50 1.97 5.08
N VAL A 141 4.98 0.77 4.85
CA VAL A 141 4.89 -0.30 5.84
C VAL A 141 5.87 -1.39 5.47
N VAL A 142 6.89 -1.59 6.31
CA VAL A 142 7.90 -2.64 6.14
C VAL A 142 7.52 -3.82 7.02
N PHE A 143 7.08 -4.92 6.39
CA PHE A 143 6.76 -6.15 7.11
C PHE A 143 8.02 -6.94 7.40
N ARG A 144 8.23 -7.24 8.68
CA ARG A 144 9.36 -8.02 9.21
C ARG A 144 8.86 -9.37 9.70
N THR A 145 9.72 -10.38 9.63
CA THR A 145 9.40 -11.72 10.14
C THR A 145 10.66 -12.37 10.70
N ASP A 146 10.53 -13.10 11.80
CA ASP A 146 11.63 -13.91 12.32
C ASP A 146 12.13 -14.89 11.24
N HIS A 147 13.45 -14.99 11.11
CA HIS A 147 14.08 -15.74 10.03
C HIS A 147 13.68 -17.24 10.04
N THR A 148 13.40 -17.83 11.22
CA THR A 148 12.96 -19.24 11.30
C THR A 148 11.53 -19.40 10.78
N VAL A 149 10.66 -18.45 11.14
CA VAL A 149 9.27 -18.42 10.67
C VAL A 149 9.22 -18.14 9.16
N LEU A 150 10.06 -17.22 8.67
CA LEU A 150 10.16 -16.92 7.24
C LEU A 150 10.64 -18.13 6.45
N TRP A 151 11.66 -18.83 6.94
CA TRP A 151 12.17 -20.07 6.33
C TRP A 151 11.04 -21.09 6.15
N ASP A 152 10.32 -21.41 7.22
CA ASP A 152 9.21 -22.37 7.20
C ASP A 152 8.11 -21.96 6.21
N ARG A 153 7.81 -20.66 6.11
CA ARG A 153 6.80 -20.14 5.17
C ARG A 153 7.24 -20.32 3.72
N LEU A 154 8.50 -20.03 3.40
CA LEU A 154 9.04 -20.15 2.05
C LEU A 154 9.16 -21.61 1.62
N GLU A 155 9.61 -22.50 2.52
CA GLU A 155 9.68 -23.93 2.26
C GLU A 155 8.28 -24.53 2.01
N LYS A 156 7.29 -24.17 2.83
CA LYS A 156 5.88 -24.58 2.63
C LYS A 156 5.29 -24.09 1.31
N ARG A 157 5.78 -22.98 0.76
CA ARG A 157 5.40 -22.46 -0.56
C ARG A 157 6.08 -23.20 -1.72
N GLY A 158 6.97 -24.15 -1.43
CA GLY A 158 7.66 -24.96 -2.44
C GLY A 158 8.84 -24.26 -3.13
N TYR A 159 9.42 -23.23 -2.49
CA TYR A 159 10.59 -22.54 -3.03
C TYR A 159 11.80 -23.47 -3.01
N ALA A 160 12.67 -23.36 -4.02
CA ALA A 160 13.94 -24.08 -4.03
C ALA A 160 14.82 -23.63 -2.84
N SER A 161 15.60 -24.54 -2.27
CA SER A 161 16.40 -24.25 -1.06
C SER A 161 17.37 -23.07 -1.23
N SER A 162 17.91 -22.87 -2.44
CA SER A 162 18.73 -21.69 -2.77
C SER A 162 17.95 -20.38 -2.63
N LYS A 163 16.71 -20.34 -3.15
CA LYS A 163 15.81 -19.18 -3.09
C LYS A 163 15.30 -18.94 -1.67
N VAL A 164 15.05 -20.00 -0.90
CA VAL A 164 14.72 -19.87 0.53
C VAL A 164 15.88 -19.22 1.28
N GLN A 165 17.11 -19.70 1.06
CA GLN A 165 18.30 -19.16 1.70
C GLN A 165 18.57 -17.70 1.31
N GLU A 166 18.43 -17.37 0.02
CA GLU A 166 18.59 -16.00 -0.50
C GLU A 166 17.62 -15.02 0.19
N ASN A 167 16.32 -15.32 0.17
CA ASN A 167 15.31 -14.47 0.80
C ASN A 167 15.50 -14.38 2.32
N ASN A 168 15.81 -15.50 2.97
CA ASN A 168 16.04 -15.49 4.40
C ASN A 168 17.27 -14.65 4.79
N GLN A 169 18.33 -14.70 3.98
CA GLN A 169 19.48 -13.83 4.18
C GLN A 169 19.12 -12.35 3.94
N ALA A 170 18.29 -12.05 2.92
CA ALA A 170 17.83 -10.69 2.67
C ALA A 170 17.04 -10.11 3.86
N GLU A 171 16.21 -10.92 4.52
CA GLU A 171 15.49 -10.50 5.74
C GLU A 171 16.45 -10.27 6.92
N ILE A 172 17.43 -11.14 7.12
CA ILE A 172 18.45 -11.01 8.19
C ILE A 172 19.29 -9.74 7.98
N MET A 173 19.62 -9.43 6.72
CA MET A 173 20.38 -8.24 6.35
C MET A 173 19.52 -6.98 6.22
N GLU A 174 18.23 -7.07 6.53
CA GLU A 174 17.27 -5.96 6.51
C GLU A 174 17.19 -5.22 5.16
N VAL A 175 17.41 -5.93 4.04
CA VAL A 175 17.56 -5.31 2.71
C VAL A 175 16.38 -4.40 2.36
N CYS A 176 15.14 -4.90 2.48
CA CYS A 176 13.95 -4.10 2.18
C CYS A 176 13.74 -2.93 3.16
N LEU A 177 14.22 -3.05 4.40
CA LEU A 177 14.10 -1.98 5.39
C LEU A 177 15.11 -0.86 5.13
N ASP A 178 16.35 -1.21 4.81
CA ASP A 178 17.39 -0.25 4.44
C ASP A 178 17.05 0.47 3.14
N GLU A 179 16.43 -0.23 2.19
CA GLU A 179 15.88 0.38 0.97
C GLU A 179 14.80 1.42 1.31
N ALA A 180 13.81 1.06 2.15
CA ALA A 180 12.77 1.98 2.57
C ALA A 180 13.35 3.22 3.30
N ARG A 181 14.33 3.02 4.18
CA ARG A 181 15.02 4.12 4.90
C ARG A 181 15.85 5.02 3.99
N SER A 182 16.28 4.51 2.84
CA SER A 182 17.04 5.29 1.85
C SER A 182 16.11 6.07 0.92
N ALA A 183 14.92 5.55 0.64
CA ALA A 183 13.96 6.13 -0.29
C ALA A 183 12.95 7.10 0.36
N TYR A 184 12.66 6.95 1.65
CA TYR A 184 11.59 7.72 2.32
C TYR A 184 12.05 8.38 3.62
N ALA A 185 11.33 9.42 4.02
CA ALA A 185 11.51 10.08 5.31
C ALA A 185 11.12 9.13 6.46
N ALA A 186 11.86 9.18 7.57
CA ALA A 186 11.71 8.24 8.68
C ALA A 186 10.31 8.26 9.30
N GLU A 187 9.64 9.41 9.30
CA GLU A 187 8.27 9.59 9.79
C GLU A 187 7.20 8.88 8.94
N ALA A 188 7.50 8.62 7.66
CA ALA A 188 6.60 7.90 6.76
C ALA A 188 6.78 6.38 6.84
N ILE A 189 7.82 5.88 7.54
CA ILE A 189 8.16 4.46 7.59
C ILE A 189 7.68 3.85 8.89
N VAL A 190 6.93 2.75 8.78
CA VAL A 190 6.46 1.94 9.91
C VAL A 190 6.88 0.50 9.72
N GLU A 191 7.59 -0.05 10.70
CA GLU A 191 7.93 -1.47 10.76
C GLU A 191 6.83 -2.25 11.49
N LEU A 192 6.38 -3.37 10.91
CA LEU A 192 5.38 -4.26 11.50
C LEU A 192 5.89 -5.71 11.50
N THR A 193 5.99 -6.30 12.69
CA THR A 193 6.31 -7.72 12.86
C THR A 193 5.10 -8.58 12.47
N SER A 194 5.34 -9.65 11.72
CA SER A 194 4.33 -10.53 11.12
C SER A 194 4.75 -11.99 11.24
N ASP A 195 4.83 -12.50 12.46
CA ASP A 195 5.17 -13.89 12.77
C ASP A 195 3.92 -14.75 12.99
N THR A 196 2.92 -14.20 13.68
CA THR A 196 1.69 -14.91 14.07
C THR A 196 0.42 -14.27 13.49
N ASN A 197 -0.70 -15.00 13.50
CA ASN A 197 -1.98 -14.48 13.02
C ASN A 197 -2.52 -13.36 13.93
N GLU A 198 -2.26 -13.43 15.23
CA GLU A 198 -2.63 -12.38 16.19
C GLU A 198 -1.95 -11.06 15.83
N GLN A 199 -0.65 -11.10 15.51
CA GLN A 199 0.07 -9.92 15.03
C GLN A 199 -0.50 -9.38 13.71
N VAL A 200 -0.93 -10.26 12.79
CA VAL A 200 -1.60 -9.82 11.56
C VAL A 200 -2.87 -9.02 11.87
N GLU A 201 -3.70 -9.49 12.82
CA GLU A 201 -4.92 -8.80 13.23
C GLU A 201 -4.61 -7.45 13.89
N GLU A 202 -3.67 -7.41 14.82
CA GLU A 202 -3.21 -6.17 15.49
C GLU A 202 -2.65 -5.14 14.49
N ASN A 203 -1.83 -5.62 13.55
CA ASN A 203 -1.25 -4.79 12.49
C ASN A 203 -2.35 -4.18 11.63
N VAL A 204 -3.35 -4.96 11.23
CA VAL A 204 -4.49 -4.48 10.43
C VAL A 204 -5.29 -3.43 11.21
N GLU A 205 -5.53 -3.63 12.50
CA GLU A 205 -6.22 -2.63 13.33
C GLU A 205 -5.44 -1.32 13.42
N ARG A 206 -4.12 -1.39 13.61
CA ARG A 206 -3.24 -0.22 13.61
C ARG A 206 -3.28 0.53 12.28
N LEU A 207 -3.28 -0.19 11.16
CA LEU A 207 -3.39 0.40 9.82
C LEU A 207 -4.75 1.06 9.59
N VAL A 208 -5.84 0.44 10.03
CA VAL A 208 -7.19 1.04 9.98
C VAL A 208 -7.22 2.35 10.77
N SER A 209 -6.72 2.35 12.00
CA SER A 209 -6.65 3.55 12.84
C SER A 209 -5.84 4.67 12.16
N TRP A 210 -4.68 4.33 11.60
CA TRP A 210 -3.84 5.30 10.88
C TRP A 210 -4.57 5.90 9.67
N ILE A 211 -5.24 5.08 8.86
CA ILE A 211 -6.00 5.56 7.69
C ILE A 211 -7.11 6.51 8.11
N MET A 212 -7.86 6.16 9.17
CA MET A 212 -8.94 7.02 9.66
C MET A 212 -8.42 8.34 10.21
N GLN A 213 -7.31 8.31 10.94
CA GLN A 213 -6.65 9.51 11.44
C GLN A 213 -6.14 10.39 10.28
N TRP A 214 -5.45 9.82 9.29
CA TRP A 214 -4.97 10.54 8.11
C TRP A 214 -6.10 11.29 7.39
N ARG A 215 -7.28 10.66 7.28
CA ARG A 215 -8.47 11.27 6.68
C ARG A 215 -9.04 12.37 7.56
N GLN A 216 -9.12 12.15 8.87
CA GLN A 216 -9.64 13.14 9.82
C GLN A 216 -8.79 14.41 9.82
N GLU A 217 -7.47 14.27 9.87
CA GLU A 217 -6.51 15.38 9.83
C GLU A 217 -6.61 16.21 8.54
N ARG A 218 -7.23 15.67 7.48
CA ARG A 218 -7.41 16.33 6.18
C ARG A 218 -8.86 16.77 5.93
N GLY A 219 -9.71 16.73 6.95
CA GLY A 219 -11.13 17.11 6.84
C GLY A 219 -11.97 16.17 5.97
N LEU A 220 -11.46 14.97 5.69
CA LEU A 220 -12.09 13.96 4.83
C LEU A 220 -12.94 12.95 5.63
N SER A 221 -13.08 13.15 6.94
CA SER A 221 -14.00 12.37 7.76
C SER A 221 -15.43 12.65 7.34
N SER A 222 -16.14 11.63 6.83
CA SER A 222 -17.59 11.66 6.76
C SER A 222 -18.10 11.92 8.17
N ALA A 223 -18.78 13.04 8.38
CA ALA A 223 -19.58 13.25 9.58
C ALA A 223 -20.67 12.17 9.61
N SER A 224 -20.38 11.02 10.21
CA SER A 224 -21.40 10.04 10.55
C SER A 224 -22.01 10.46 11.87
N GLN A 225 -23.26 10.92 11.75
CA GLN A 225 -24.27 11.00 12.80
C GLN A 225 -24.45 9.66 13.52
#